data_AF-A0A3C0IMF1-F1
#
_entry.id   AF-A0A3C0IMF1-F1
#
_cell.length_a   1.000
_cell.length_b   1.000
_cell.length_c   1.000
_cell.angle_alpha   90.00
_cell.angle_beta   90.00
_cell.angle_gamma   90.00
#
_symmetry.space_group_name_H-M   'P 1'
#
loop_
_entity.id
_entity.type
_entity.pdbx_description
1 polymer ?
#
loop_
_entity_poly.entity_id
_entity_poly.type
_entity_poly.pdbx_seq_one_letter_code
_entity_poly.pdbx_strand_id
1 'polypeptide(L)' 'MSVIIILLIISIGVAGFFLAAFLWSVKKGQYQDDVSPAHRILFDNTTETTQQ' A
#
# COMPACT_ATOMS: atom_id res chain seq x y z
N MET A 1 33.48 0.76 -24.92
CA MET A 1 32.62 1.96 -24.69
C MET A 1 31.13 1.70 -24.90
N SER A 2 30.71 0.89 -25.89
CA SER A 2 29.28 0.57 -26.13
C SER A 2 28.59 -0.18 -24.97
N VAL A 3 29.31 -1.08 -24.28
CA VAL A 3 28.75 -1.90 -23.18
C VAL A 3 28.20 -1.06 -22.03
N ILE A 4 28.84 0.07 -21.70
CA ILE A 4 28.41 0.97 -20.63
C ILE A 4 27.03 1.58 -20.95
N ILE A 5 26.79 1.92 -22.22
CA ILE A 5 25.52 2.51 -22.66
C ILE A 5 24.40 1.47 -22.55
N ILE A 6 24.67 0.21 -22.93
CA ILE A 6 23.71 -0.90 -22.82
C ILE A 6 23.36 -1.15 -21.34
N LEU A 7 24.36 -1.21 -20.46
CA LEU A 7 24.17 -1.40 -19.02
C LEU A 7 23.38 -0.26 -18.39
N LEU A 8 23.60 0.98 -18.85
CA LEU A 8 22.87 2.15 -18.38
C LEU A 8 21.37 2.04 -18.69
N ILE A 9 21.03 1.68 -19.92
CA ILE A 9 19.61 1.51 -20.33
C ILE A 9 18.95 0.39 -19.53
N ILE A 10 19.64 -0.74 -19.37
CA ILE A 10 19.12 -1.87 -18.57
C ILE A 10 18.90 -1.45 -17.12
N SER A 11 19.86 -0.75 -16.51
CA SER A 11 19.77 -0.27 -15.13
C SER A 11 18.58 0.67 -14.93
N ILE A 12 18.40 1.66 -15.82
CA ILE A 12 17.27 2.59 -15.79
C ILE A 12 15.95 1.83 -16.00
N GLY A 13 15.92 0.86 -16.92
CA GLY A 13 14.75 0.01 -17.18
C GLY A 13 14.34 -0.80 -15.95
N VAL A 14 15.30 -1.44 -15.28
CA VAL A 14 15.08 -2.19 -14.03
C VAL A 14 14.56 -1.27 -12.93
N ALA A 15 15.21 -0.12 -12.72
CA ALA A 15 14.77 0.86 -11.71
C ALA A 15 13.35 1.36 -11.98
N GLY A 16 13.03 1.70 -13.23
CA GLY A 16 11.69 2.14 -13.64
C GLY A 16 10.64 1.05 -13.48
N PHE A 17 10.96 -0.20 -13.82
CA PHE A 17 10.08 -1.35 -13.62
C PHE A 17 9.71 -1.54 -12.15
N PHE A 18 10.72 -1.55 -11.25
CA PHE A 18 10.49 -1.69 -9.82
C PHE A 18 9.69 -0.51 -9.25
N LEU A 19 9.95 0.71 -9.71
CA LEU A 19 9.19 1.89 -9.29
C LEU A 19 7.72 1.79 -9.72
N ALA A 20 7.44 1.40 -10.96
CA ALA A 20 6.08 1.24 -11.45
C ALA A 20 5.33 0.14 -10.70
N ALA A 21 5.98 -1.00 -10.45
CA ALA A 21 5.43 -2.10 -9.64
C ALA A 21 5.14 -1.64 -8.19
N PHE A 22 6.05 -0.88 -7.58
CA PHE A 22 5.86 -0.32 -6.25
C PHE A 22 4.65 0.61 -6.18
N LEU A 23 4.52 1.56 -7.11
CA LEU A 23 3.38 2.47 -7.15
C LEU A 23 2.04 1.74 -7.37
N TRP A 24 2.03 0.71 -8.22
CA TRP A 24 0.84 -0.14 -8.39
C TRP A 24 0.50 -0.89 -7.10
N SER A 25 1.50 -1.43 -6.41
CA SER A 25 1.31 -2.15 -5.14
C SER A 25 0.73 -1.24 -4.05
N VAL A 26 1.28 -0.03 -3.88
CA VAL A 26 0.80 0.93 -2.86
C VAL A 26 -0.62 1.42 -3.18
N LYS A 27 -0.97 1.60 -4.45
CA LYS A 27 -2.32 2.00 -4.84
C LYS A 27 -3.38 0.92 -4.57
N LYS A 28 -3.00 -0.36 -4.49
CA LYS A 28 -3.96 -1.47 -4.41
C LYS A 28 -4.29 -1.84 -2.96
N GLY A 29 -5.36 -1.25 -2.42
CA GLY A 29 -6.15 -1.83 -1.32
C GLY A 29 -5.53 -1.83 0.08
N GLN A 30 -4.31 -1.30 0.26
CA GLN A 30 -3.67 -1.20 1.59
C GLN A 30 -4.40 -0.26 2.55
N TYR A 31 -5.21 0.66 2.04
CA TYR A 31 -5.93 1.67 2.82
C TYR A 31 -7.40 1.31 3.07
N GLN A 32 -7.85 0.10 2.76
CA GLN A 32 -9.26 -0.27 2.98
C GLN A 32 -9.59 -0.59 4.45
N ASP A 33 -8.59 -0.58 5.33
CA ASP A 33 -8.73 -0.74 6.78
C ASP A 33 -8.65 0.62 7.48
N ASP A 34 -9.49 1.56 7.04
CA ASP A 34 -9.58 2.92 7.59
C ASP A 34 -10.10 2.95 9.04
N VAL A 35 -10.63 1.82 9.54
CA VAL A 35 -11.23 1.68 10.88
C VAL A 35 -10.44 0.71 11.74
N SER A 36 -9.45 1.25 12.46
CA SER A 36 -8.63 0.48 13.40
C SER A 36 -9.51 -0.23 14.47
N PRO A 37 -9.17 -1.48 14.86
CA PRO A 37 -9.88 -2.21 15.92
C PRO A 37 -10.02 -1.42 17.23
N ALA A 38 -9.07 -0.52 17.53
CA ALA A 38 -9.12 0.33 18.72
C ALA A 38 -10.30 1.32 18.69
N HIS A 39 -10.64 1.87 17.52
CA HIS A 39 -11.78 2.76 17.37
C HIS A 39 -13.09 1.99 17.60
N ARG A 40 -13.18 0.75 17.11
CA ARG A 40 -14.35 -0.11 17.30
C ARG A 40 -14.61 -0.40 18.78
N ILE A 41 -13.59 -0.73 19.57
CA ILE A 41 -13.73 -1.07 21.00
C ILE A 41 -14.24 0.12 21.85
N LEU A 42 -13.89 1.35 21.49
CA LEU A 42 -14.35 2.55 22.22
C LEU A 42 -15.85 2.82 22.03
N PHE A 43 -16.43 2.41 20.89
CA PHE A 43 -17.82 2.71 20.55
C PHE A 43 -18.77 1.49 20.59
N ASP A 44 -18.24 0.26 20.55
CA ASP A 44 -19.03 -0.99 20.61
C ASP A 44 -19.78 -1.18 21.95
N ASN A 45 -19.36 -0.50 23.03
CA ASN A 45 -19.99 -0.64 24.35
C ASN A 45 -21.28 0.20 24.54
N THR A 46 -21.73 0.95 23.53
CA THR A 46 -22.86 1.90 23.68
C THR A 46 -24.21 1.31 23.26
N THR A 47 -24.26 0.16 22.57
CA THR A 47 -25.50 -0.33 21.92
C THR A 47 -26.18 -1.52 22.62
N GLU A 48 -25.56 -2.11 23.65
CA GLU A 48 -26.13 -3.26 24.39
C GLU A 48 -27.14 -2.85 25.50
N THR A 49 -27.31 -1.55 25.80
CA THR A 49 -28.15 -1.09 26.94
C THR A 49 -29.60 -0.74 26.57
N THR A 50 -30.04 -0.89 25.31
CA THR A 50 -31.39 -0.46 24.87
C THR A 50 -32.28 -1.59 24.34
N GLN A 51 -32.03 -2.85 24.72
CA GLN A 51 -32.94 -3.97 24.40
C GLN A 51 -33.20 -4.84 25.64
N GLN A 52 -33.61 -4.22 26.75
CA GLN A 52 -34.38 -4.87 27.82
C GLN A 52 -35.67 -4.08 28.06
#